data_AF-A0A7C5HRG7-F1
#
_entry.id   AF-A0A7C5HRG7-F1
#
_cell.length_a   1.000
_cell.length_b   1.000
_cell.length_c   1.000
_cell.angle_alpha   90.00
_cell.angle_beta   90.00
_cell.angle_gamma   90.00
#
_symmetry.space_group_name_H-M   'P 1'
#
loop_
_entity.id
_entity.type
_entity.pdbx_description
1 polymer ?
#
loop_
_entity_poly.entity_id
_entity_poly.type
_entity_poly.pdbx_seq_one_letter_code
_entity_poly.pdbx_strand_id
1 'polypeptide(L)'
;LESKRERFIAATLIAVAIPCASLQAMIVGLVGDFGAHYVAIVYGTLFLVWVVLGMILHRLMKGYSPELIIEIPRYRWPVPEPVLRKLWARVRGFLREALPVFFAAILVINLLYLIGAFDFLARITAPLMFHLLGLPPDSVVAIAIGFLRKDVALGLLAPLSLTAEQFVVAAVVLAMFFPCVATFAVLVRELGARDTAKSAAIMVIAALTVGTLLNLGLLSRLW
;
A
#
# COMPACT_ATOMS: atom_id res chain seq x y z
N LEU A 1 20.62 -9.21 0.58
CA LEU A 1 20.17 -8.62 1.86
C LEU A 1 20.73 -9.49 2.98
N GLU A 2 21.97 -9.23 3.38
CA GLU A 2 22.70 -10.09 4.34
C GLU A 2 22.35 -9.80 5.81
N SER A 3 21.91 -8.58 6.14
CA SER A 3 21.51 -8.24 7.51
C SER A 3 19.98 -8.21 7.68
N LYS A 4 19.49 -8.71 8.83
CA LYS A 4 18.06 -8.62 9.22
C LYS A 4 17.56 -7.17 9.22
N ARG A 5 18.46 -6.20 9.44
CA ARG A 5 18.16 -4.77 9.45
C ARG A 5 17.88 -4.19 8.07
N GLU A 6 18.73 -4.45 7.09
CA GLU A 6 18.51 -3.97 5.73
C GLU A 6 17.25 -4.58 5.14
N ARG A 7 16.99 -5.87 5.43
CA ARG A 7 15.74 -6.53 5.03
C ARG A 7 14.52 -5.81 5.62
N PHE A 8 14.61 -5.39 6.89
CA PHE A 8 13.54 -4.63 7.54
C PHE A 8 13.35 -3.24 6.89
N ILE A 9 14.43 -2.47 6.70
CA ILE A 9 14.36 -1.12 6.10
C ILE A 9 13.82 -1.18 4.68
N ALA A 10 14.40 -2.05 3.85
CA ALA A 10 14.00 -2.19 2.45
C ALA A 10 12.56 -2.67 2.33
N ALA A 11 12.15 -3.70 3.09
CA ALA A 11 10.78 -4.21 3.03
C ALA A 11 9.75 -3.17 3.50
N THR A 12 10.05 -2.39 4.54
CA THR A 12 9.13 -1.36 5.04
C THR A 12 9.05 -0.14 4.12
N LEU A 13 10.18 0.33 3.57
CA LEU A 13 10.19 1.42 2.59
C LEU A 13 9.45 1.03 1.32
N ILE A 14 9.69 -0.16 0.79
CA ILE A 14 9.00 -0.67 -0.40
C ILE A 14 7.50 -0.80 -0.12
N ALA A 15 7.12 -1.34 1.05
CA ALA A 15 5.70 -1.52 1.40
C ALA A 15 4.93 -0.21 1.55
N VAL A 16 5.57 0.87 2.01
CA VAL A 16 4.90 2.17 2.24
C VAL A 16 4.94 3.07 1.02
N ALA A 17 6.09 3.17 0.36
CA ALA A 17 6.31 4.20 -0.65
C ALA A 17 6.00 3.77 -2.07
N ILE A 18 6.05 2.47 -2.37
CA ILE A 18 5.82 1.98 -3.71
C ILE A 18 4.39 1.41 -3.76
N PRO A 19 3.42 2.18 -4.26
CA PRO A 19 2.09 1.64 -4.51
C PRO A 19 2.19 0.48 -5.50
N CYS A 20 1.37 -0.56 -5.32
CA CYS A 20 1.33 -1.68 -6.25
C CYS A 20 0.95 -1.19 -7.66
N ALA A 21 1.44 -1.88 -8.70
CA ALA A 21 1.25 -1.45 -10.09
C ALA A 21 -0.24 -1.25 -10.45
N SER A 22 -1.13 -2.05 -9.86
CA SER A 22 -2.58 -1.90 -10.00
C SER A 22 -3.12 -0.60 -9.38
N LEU A 23 -2.58 -0.18 -8.23
CA LEU A 23 -2.99 1.04 -7.54
C LEU A 23 -2.47 2.26 -8.28
N GLN A 24 -1.26 2.19 -8.84
CA GLN A 24 -0.73 3.24 -9.71
C GLN A 24 -1.64 3.47 -10.92
N ALA A 25 -2.08 2.40 -11.59
CA ALA A 25 -3.02 2.51 -12.70
C ALA A 25 -4.36 3.12 -12.28
N MET A 26 -4.91 2.72 -11.13
CA MET A 26 -6.15 3.28 -10.59
C MET A 26 -6.02 4.75 -10.17
N ILE A 27 -4.90 5.13 -9.55
CA ILE A 27 -4.61 6.52 -9.17
C ILE A 27 -4.53 7.38 -10.44
N VAL A 28 -3.77 6.95 -11.45
CA VAL A 28 -3.65 7.70 -12.70
C VAL A 28 -4.98 7.78 -13.45
N GLY A 29 -5.78 6.71 -13.45
CA GLY A 29 -7.10 6.69 -14.08
C GLY A 29 -8.12 7.58 -13.37
N LEU A 30 -8.35 7.34 -12.08
CA LEU A 30 -9.42 8.00 -11.32
C LEU A 30 -9.06 9.40 -10.84
N VAL A 31 -7.82 9.63 -10.41
CA VAL A 31 -7.34 10.97 -10.00
C VAL A 31 -7.04 11.81 -11.25
N GLY A 32 -6.67 11.17 -12.36
CA GLY A 32 -6.44 11.84 -13.64
C GLY A 32 -7.68 12.57 -14.17
N ASP A 33 -8.88 12.01 -13.95
CA ASP A 33 -10.15 12.63 -14.35
C ASP A 33 -10.40 13.99 -13.65
N PHE A 34 -9.89 14.18 -12.43
CA PHE A 34 -9.99 15.44 -11.70
C PHE A 34 -8.87 16.45 -12.06
N GLY A 35 -7.86 16.03 -12.83
CA GLY A 35 -6.79 16.87 -13.36
C GLY A 35 -5.38 16.43 -12.94
N ALA A 36 -4.42 16.59 -13.86
CA ALA A 36 -3.01 16.18 -13.68
C ALA A 36 -2.32 16.79 -12.45
N HIS A 37 -2.80 17.95 -11.98
CA HIS A 37 -2.35 18.61 -10.76
C HIS A 37 -2.53 17.71 -9.51
N TYR A 38 -3.64 16.99 -9.39
CA TYR A 38 -3.93 16.16 -8.23
C TYR A 38 -3.06 14.90 -8.22
N VAL A 39 -2.78 14.35 -9.40
CA VAL A 39 -1.84 13.23 -9.57
C VAL A 39 -0.44 13.64 -9.11
N ALA A 40 0.02 14.84 -9.47
CA ALA A 40 1.32 15.36 -9.01
C ALA A 40 1.40 15.53 -7.49
N ILE A 41 0.30 15.95 -6.84
CA ILE A 41 0.23 16.04 -5.37
C ILE A 41 0.32 14.65 -4.73
N VAL A 42 -0.40 13.65 -5.26
CA VAL A 42 -0.34 12.27 -4.75
C VAL A 42 1.09 11.72 -4.85
N TYR A 43 1.71 11.79 -6.03
CA TYR A 43 3.08 11.28 -6.20
C TYR A 43 4.13 12.10 -5.45
N GLY A 44 3.95 13.42 -5.36
CA GLY A 44 4.82 14.30 -4.58
C GLY A 44 4.79 13.99 -3.09
N THR A 45 3.60 13.73 -2.54
CA THR A 45 3.44 13.35 -1.12
C THR A 45 3.99 11.96 -0.84
N LEU A 46 3.75 10.98 -1.71
CA LEU A 46 4.36 9.64 -1.64
C LEU A 46 5.89 9.72 -1.64
N PHE A 47 6.47 10.55 -2.52
CA PHE A 47 7.91 10.75 -2.58
C PHE A 47 8.46 11.43 -1.32
N LEU A 48 7.79 12.47 -0.83
CA LEU A 48 8.20 13.17 0.39
C LEU A 48 8.17 12.23 1.60
N VAL A 49 7.10 11.43 1.74
CA VAL A 49 7.01 10.42 2.79
C VAL A 49 8.09 9.36 2.65
N TRP A 50 8.41 8.91 1.43
CA TRP A 50 9.52 7.99 1.22
C TRP A 50 10.85 8.52 1.75
N VAL A 51 11.16 9.79 1.46
CA VAL A 51 12.38 10.45 1.95
C VAL A 51 12.36 10.63 3.47
N VAL A 52 11.25 11.13 4.03
CA VAL A 52 11.12 11.38 5.48
C VAL A 52 11.18 10.07 6.26
N LEU A 53 10.40 9.07 5.85
CA LEU A 53 10.36 7.76 6.50
C LEU A 53 11.71 7.06 6.36
N GLY A 54 12.36 7.15 5.19
CA GLY A 54 13.72 6.64 4.98
C GLY A 54 14.74 7.29 5.90
N MET A 55 14.66 8.61 6.09
CA MET A 55 15.57 9.35 6.98
C MET A 55 15.33 9.00 8.46
N ILE A 56 14.07 8.89 8.88
CA ILE A 56 13.69 8.46 10.24
C ILE A 56 14.20 7.05 10.51
N LEU A 57 13.94 6.11 9.59
CA LEU A 57 14.32 4.72 9.75
C LEU A 57 15.84 4.54 9.75
N HIS A 58 16.55 5.31 8.91
CA HIS A 58 18.02 5.36 8.90
C HIS A 58 18.58 5.89 10.23
N ARG A 59 17.99 6.96 10.80
CA ARG A 59 18.41 7.49 12.11
C ARG A 59 18.13 6.54 13.27
N LEU A 60 16.98 5.87 13.28
CA LEU A 60 16.65 4.89 14.32
C LEU A 60 17.58 3.67 14.25
N MET A 61 18.12 3.35 13.07
CA MET A 61 18.88 2.13 12.84
C MET A 61 20.31 2.37 12.36
N LYS A 62 21.18 2.87 13.26
CA LYS A 62 22.65 2.98 13.04
C LYS A 62 23.32 1.62 12.85
N GLY A 63 23.66 1.22 11.63
CA GLY A 63 24.38 -0.02 11.35
C GLY A 63 24.99 -0.04 9.96
N TYR A 64 26.17 -0.65 9.83
CA TYR A 64 26.95 -0.77 8.60
C TYR A 64 26.15 -1.42 7.48
N SER A 65 26.13 -0.79 6.31
CA SER A 65 25.80 -1.47 5.06
C SER A 65 27.06 -2.20 4.60
N PRO A 66 27.09 -3.55 4.59
CA PRO A 66 28.15 -4.25 3.90
C PRO A 66 28.11 -3.85 2.43
N GLU A 67 29.27 -3.53 1.86
CA GLU A 67 29.39 -3.33 0.42
C GLU A 67 28.87 -4.58 -0.27
N LEU A 68 27.71 -4.47 -0.92
CA LEU A 68 27.18 -5.55 -1.73
C LEU A 68 28.08 -5.64 -2.98
N ILE A 69 29.22 -6.32 -2.84
CA ILE A 69 30.09 -6.70 -3.93
C ILE A 69 29.35 -7.82 -4.69
N ILE A 70 28.35 -7.39 -5.45
CA ILE A 70 27.80 -8.20 -6.52
C ILE A 70 28.80 -8.05 -7.66
N GLU A 71 29.67 -9.05 -7.80
CA GLU A 71 30.31 -9.29 -9.09
C GLU A 71 29.19 -9.53 -10.09
N ILE A 72 28.84 -8.50 -10.86
CA ILE A 72 27.88 -8.62 -11.95
C ILE A 72 28.44 -9.66 -12.92
N PRO A 73 27.81 -10.84 -13.07
CA PRO A 73 28.19 -11.77 -14.11
C PRO A 73 27.95 -11.07 -15.46
N ARG A 74 28.84 -11.31 -16.43
CA ARG A 74 28.71 -10.69 -17.77
C ARG A 74 27.29 -10.93 -18.30
N TYR A 75 26.53 -9.84 -18.46
CA TYR A 75 25.16 -9.86 -18.94
C TYR A 75 25.16 -10.36 -20.39
N ARG A 76 24.91 -11.66 -20.58
CA ARG A 76 24.75 -12.26 -21.91
C ARG A 76 23.35 -11.92 -22.42
N TRP A 77 23.24 -11.52 -23.68
CA TRP A 77 21.96 -11.26 -24.30
C TRP A 77 21.04 -12.49 -24.17
N PRO A 78 19.85 -12.31 -23.57
CA PRO A 78 18.95 -13.43 -23.32
C PRO A 78 18.43 -14.00 -24.63
N VAL A 79 18.67 -15.30 -24.85
CA VAL A 79 17.98 -16.07 -25.89
C VAL A 79 16.48 -16.15 -25.53
N PRO A 80 15.56 -15.80 -26.45
CA PRO A 80 14.14 -15.64 -26.13
C PRO A 80 13.47 -16.97 -25.74
N GLU A 81 13.85 -18.09 -26.35
CA GLU A 81 13.27 -19.42 -26.06
C GLU A 81 13.44 -19.85 -24.60
N PRO A 82 14.67 -19.91 -24.03
CA PRO A 82 14.85 -20.26 -22.63
C PRO A 82 14.25 -19.25 -21.66
N VAL A 83 14.24 -17.96 -22.03
CA VAL A 83 13.61 -16.94 -21.20
C VAL A 83 12.11 -17.14 -21.16
N LEU A 84 11.43 -17.28 -22.30
CA LEU A 84 9.99 -17.53 -22.35
C LEU A 84 9.63 -18.82 -21.60
N ARG A 85 10.40 -19.90 -21.78
CA ARG A 85 10.12 -21.18 -21.11
C ARG A 85 10.30 -21.10 -19.59
N LYS A 86 11.32 -20.38 -19.11
CA LYS A 86 11.53 -20.10 -17.68
C LYS A 86 10.45 -19.18 -17.12
N LEU A 87 10.08 -18.14 -17.87
CA LEU A 87 9.05 -17.18 -17.49
C LEU A 87 7.69 -17.87 -17.40
N TRP A 88 7.36 -18.73 -18.37
CA TRP A 88 6.14 -19.53 -18.39
C TRP A 88 6.09 -20.57 -17.26
N ALA A 89 7.22 -21.18 -16.91
CA ALA A 89 7.29 -22.08 -15.75
C ALA A 89 7.05 -21.31 -14.44
N ARG A 90 7.65 -20.12 -14.29
CA ARG A 90 7.49 -19.27 -13.10
C ARG A 90 6.07 -18.72 -12.98
N VAL A 91 5.46 -18.27 -14.08
CA VAL A 91 4.06 -17.81 -14.14
C VAL A 91 3.11 -18.95 -13.81
N ARG A 92 3.30 -20.15 -14.35
CA ARG A 92 2.45 -21.31 -14.01
C ARG A 92 2.59 -21.73 -12.54
N GLY A 93 3.79 -21.66 -11.98
CA GLY A 93 4.02 -21.88 -10.55
C GLY A 93 3.25 -20.86 -9.71
N PHE A 94 3.42 -19.57 -10.02
CA PHE A 94 2.69 -18.49 -9.36
C PHE A 94 1.18 -18.65 -9.47
N LEU A 95 0.65 -18.96 -10.65
CA LEU A 95 -0.79 -19.16 -10.83
C LEU A 95 -1.30 -20.33 -9.99
N ARG A 96 -0.59 -21.46 -9.94
CA ARG A 96 -0.99 -22.63 -9.15
C ARG A 96 -1.01 -22.37 -7.65
N GLU A 97 -0.08 -21.57 -7.13
CA GLU A 97 -0.01 -21.27 -5.69
C GLU A 97 -0.83 -20.06 -5.29
N ALA A 98 -0.85 -19.01 -6.11
CA ALA A 98 -1.56 -17.77 -5.80
C ALA A 98 -3.08 -17.91 -6.00
N LEU A 99 -3.55 -18.50 -7.11
CA LEU A 99 -4.98 -18.65 -7.38
C LEU A 99 -5.77 -19.29 -6.23
N PRO A 100 -5.36 -20.46 -5.67
CA PRO A 100 -6.15 -21.08 -4.61
C PRO A 100 -6.20 -20.21 -3.35
N VAL A 101 -5.10 -19.53 -3.01
CA VAL A 101 -5.05 -18.62 -1.86
C VAL A 101 -5.95 -17.40 -2.09
N PHE A 102 -5.96 -16.84 -3.30
CA PHE A 102 -6.84 -15.73 -3.66
C PHE A 102 -8.31 -16.11 -3.62
N PHE A 103 -8.69 -17.26 -4.20
CA PHE A 103 -10.08 -17.74 -4.15
C PHE A 103 -10.54 -18.03 -2.72
N ALA A 104 -9.69 -18.68 -1.91
CA ALA A 104 -9.99 -18.92 -0.50
C ALA A 104 -10.16 -17.62 0.29
N ALA A 105 -9.28 -16.64 0.09
CA ALA A 105 -9.39 -15.33 0.72
C ALA A 105 -10.71 -14.63 0.32
N ILE A 106 -11.03 -14.58 -0.98
CA ILE A 106 -12.27 -13.94 -1.45
C ILE A 106 -13.51 -14.62 -0.84
N LEU A 107 -13.52 -15.96 -0.75
CA LEU A 107 -14.61 -16.71 -0.15
C LEU A 107 -14.80 -16.36 1.34
N VAL A 108 -13.70 -16.38 2.12
CA VAL A 108 -13.73 -16.04 3.55
C VAL A 108 -14.22 -14.61 3.78
N ILE A 109 -13.76 -13.66 2.97
CA ILE A 109 -14.19 -12.26 3.13
C ILE A 109 -15.63 -12.06 2.71
N ASN A 110 -16.10 -12.72 1.65
CA ASN A 110 -17.51 -12.60 1.26
C ASN A 110 -18.44 -13.09 2.37
N LEU A 111 -18.05 -14.19 3.05
CA LEU A 111 -18.74 -14.67 4.22
C LEU A 111 -18.68 -13.67 5.39
N LEU A 112 -17.51 -13.08 5.64
CA LEU A 112 -17.31 -12.08 6.70
C LEU A 112 -18.07 -10.75 6.42
N TYR A 113 -18.25 -10.42 5.15
CA TYR A 113 -19.07 -9.30 4.67
C TYR A 113 -20.56 -9.56 4.90
N LEU A 114 -21.04 -10.77 4.60
CA LEU A 114 -22.42 -11.18 4.90
C LEU A 114 -22.73 -11.17 6.40
N ILE A 115 -21.72 -11.42 7.25
CA ILE A 115 -21.84 -11.37 8.72
C ILE A 115 -21.90 -9.91 9.25
N GLY A 116 -21.57 -8.90 8.44
CA GLY A 116 -21.59 -7.49 8.85
C GLY A 116 -20.44 -7.08 9.77
N ALA A 117 -19.38 -7.90 9.87
CA ALA A 117 -18.22 -7.58 10.69
C ALA A 117 -17.50 -6.31 10.19
N PHE A 118 -17.51 -6.07 8.88
CA PHE A 118 -16.96 -4.85 8.30
C PHE A 118 -17.79 -3.60 8.65
N ASP A 119 -19.12 -3.69 8.67
CA ASP A 119 -20.01 -2.61 9.12
C ASP A 119 -19.82 -2.26 10.60
N PHE A 120 -19.56 -3.27 11.43
CA PHE A 120 -19.27 -3.06 12.85
C PHE A 120 -17.91 -2.36 13.04
N LEU A 121 -16.89 -2.81 12.31
CA LEU A 121 -15.56 -2.19 12.33
C LEU A 121 -15.59 -0.76 11.75
N ALA A 122 -16.38 -0.54 10.70
CA ALA A 122 -16.60 0.75 10.10
C ALA A 122 -17.27 1.71 11.08
N ARG A 123 -18.28 1.28 11.85
CA ARG A 123 -18.92 2.13 12.89
C ARG A 123 -17.97 2.56 14.01
N ILE A 124 -17.06 1.68 14.43
CA ILE A 124 -16.06 2.00 15.46
C ILE A 124 -14.97 2.93 14.90
N THR A 125 -14.58 2.74 13.64
CA THR A 125 -13.50 3.52 13.00
C THR A 125 -14.02 4.82 12.37
N ALA A 126 -15.33 4.93 12.14
CA ALA A 126 -16.01 6.10 11.58
C ALA A 126 -15.72 7.42 12.31
N PRO A 127 -15.81 7.52 13.65
CA PRO A 127 -15.51 8.79 14.33
C PRO A 127 -14.04 9.20 14.20
N LEU A 128 -13.13 8.22 14.18
CA LEU A 128 -11.70 8.46 13.96
C LEU A 128 -11.43 8.93 12.54
N MET A 129 -12.01 8.28 11.52
CA MET A 129 -11.82 8.67 10.12
C MET A 129 -12.51 9.99 9.79
N PHE A 130 -13.71 10.26 10.32
CA PHE A 130 -14.39 11.52 10.09
C PHE A 130 -13.60 12.70 10.72
N HIS A 131 -13.10 12.54 11.95
CA HIS A 131 -12.39 13.60 12.64
C HIS A 131 -10.94 13.80 12.15
N LEU A 132 -10.25 12.75 11.70
CA LEU A 132 -8.87 12.87 11.21
C LEU A 132 -8.80 13.13 9.69
N LEU A 133 -9.66 12.49 8.92
CA LEU A 133 -9.59 12.45 7.46
C LEU A 133 -10.70 13.27 6.76
N GLY A 134 -11.76 13.71 7.47
CA GLY A 134 -12.82 14.55 6.91
C GLY A 134 -13.67 13.87 5.83
N LEU A 135 -13.66 12.53 5.78
CA LEU A 135 -14.35 11.73 4.77
C LEU A 135 -15.78 11.35 5.20
N PRO A 136 -16.75 11.31 4.27
CA PRO A 136 -18.12 10.89 4.54
C PRO A 136 -18.19 9.42 5.02
N PRO A 137 -19.23 9.05 5.79
CA PRO A 137 -19.32 7.76 6.47
C PRO A 137 -19.24 6.55 5.52
N ASP A 138 -19.70 6.68 4.28
CA ASP A 138 -19.67 5.61 3.27
C ASP A 138 -18.24 5.24 2.82
N SER A 139 -17.30 6.17 2.92
CA SER A 139 -15.89 5.94 2.54
C SER A 139 -15.17 4.98 3.50
N VAL A 140 -15.67 4.88 4.73
CA VAL A 140 -15.07 4.03 5.78
C VAL A 140 -15.27 2.54 5.45
N VAL A 141 -16.41 2.19 4.85
CA VAL A 141 -16.68 0.82 4.36
C VAL A 141 -15.70 0.45 3.25
N ALA A 142 -15.45 1.37 2.33
CA ALA A 142 -14.48 1.13 1.25
C ALA A 142 -13.04 0.99 1.77
N ILE A 143 -12.64 1.77 2.78
CA ILE A 143 -11.33 1.63 3.44
C ILE A 143 -11.21 0.28 4.16
N ALA A 144 -12.29 -0.18 4.82
CA ALA A 144 -12.32 -1.49 5.47
C ALA A 144 -12.15 -2.64 4.45
N ILE A 145 -12.78 -2.54 3.29
CA ILE A 145 -12.60 -3.47 2.15
C ILE A 145 -11.17 -3.36 1.57
N GLY A 146 -10.56 -2.18 1.65
CA GLY A 146 -9.19 -1.90 1.20
C GLY A 146 -8.11 -2.75 1.85
N PHE A 147 -8.36 -3.33 3.03
CA PHE A 147 -7.47 -4.29 3.69
C PHE A 147 -7.17 -5.50 2.80
N LEU A 148 -8.17 -5.97 2.04
CA LEU A 148 -8.02 -7.16 1.21
C LEU A 148 -7.51 -6.83 -0.18
N ARG A 149 -8.08 -5.78 -0.79
CA ARG A 149 -7.78 -5.37 -2.16
C ARG A 149 -7.96 -3.87 -2.30
N LYS A 150 -6.87 -3.14 -2.08
CA LYS A 150 -6.84 -1.68 -2.18
C LYS A 150 -7.37 -1.11 -3.49
N ASP A 151 -7.15 -1.81 -4.60
CA ASP A 151 -7.60 -1.35 -5.92
C ASP A 151 -9.12 -1.35 -6.03
N VAL A 152 -9.78 -2.30 -5.36
CA VAL A 152 -11.25 -2.37 -5.29
C VAL A 152 -11.79 -1.26 -4.39
N ALA A 153 -11.08 -0.92 -3.31
CA ALA A 153 -11.45 0.23 -2.48
C ALA A 153 -11.45 1.51 -3.31
N LEU A 154 -10.38 1.81 -4.05
CA LEU A 154 -10.37 2.99 -4.94
C LEU A 154 -11.50 2.95 -5.97
N GLY A 155 -11.79 1.78 -6.55
CA GLY A 155 -12.92 1.61 -7.47
C GLY A 155 -14.29 1.84 -6.81
N LEU A 156 -14.44 1.51 -5.52
CA LEU A 156 -15.65 1.77 -4.74
C LEU A 156 -15.78 3.24 -4.30
N LEU A 157 -14.67 3.98 -4.20
CA LEU A 157 -14.70 5.43 -3.96
C LEU A 157 -15.07 6.22 -5.23
N ALA A 158 -14.81 5.68 -6.42
CA ALA A 158 -15.10 6.36 -7.69
C ALA A 158 -16.58 6.82 -7.86
N PRO A 159 -17.60 5.99 -7.54
CA PRO A 159 -19.00 6.41 -7.66
C PRO A 159 -19.50 7.32 -6.53
N LEU A 160 -18.71 7.57 -5.47
CA LEU A 160 -19.17 8.24 -4.26
C LEU A 160 -19.30 9.78 -4.36
N SER A 161 -19.11 10.37 -5.53
CA SER A 161 -19.18 11.83 -5.76
C SER A 161 -18.37 12.66 -4.74
N LEU A 162 -17.22 12.13 -4.32
CA LEU A 162 -16.29 12.79 -3.40
C LEU A 162 -15.64 13.99 -4.08
N THR A 163 -15.27 15.00 -3.28
CA THR A 163 -14.45 16.11 -3.77
C THR A 163 -13.05 15.60 -4.15
N ALA A 164 -12.43 16.21 -5.17
CA ALA A 164 -11.11 15.79 -5.67
C ALA A 164 -10.04 15.73 -4.56
N GLU A 165 -10.12 16.65 -3.59
CA GLU A 165 -9.21 16.70 -2.45
C GLU A 165 -9.38 15.51 -1.50
N GLN A 166 -10.63 15.17 -1.13
CA GLN A 166 -10.93 14.01 -0.30
C GLN A 166 -10.52 12.70 -0.97
N PHE A 167 -10.67 12.62 -2.29
CA PHE A 167 -10.24 11.45 -3.06
C PHE A 167 -8.72 11.29 -3.06
N VAL A 168 -7.97 12.40 -3.17
CA VAL A 168 -6.50 12.41 -3.05
C VAL A 168 -6.06 11.98 -1.65
N VAL A 169 -6.66 12.52 -0.59
CA VAL A 169 -6.34 12.14 0.80
C VAL A 169 -6.63 10.65 1.01
N ALA A 170 -7.79 10.17 0.56
CA ALA A 170 -8.14 8.76 0.66
C ALA A 170 -7.16 7.86 -0.11
N ALA A 171 -6.76 8.24 -1.32
CA ALA A 171 -5.82 7.48 -2.14
C ALA A 171 -4.43 7.39 -1.52
N VAL A 172 -3.92 8.50 -0.98
CA VAL A 172 -2.61 8.54 -0.29
C VAL A 172 -2.65 7.71 0.99
N VAL A 173 -3.71 7.84 1.79
CA VAL A 173 -3.86 7.03 3.01
C VAL A 173 -4.01 5.56 2.66
N LEU A 174 -4.83 5.19 1.67
CA LEU A 174 -4.96 3.81 1.20
C LEU A 174 -3.61 3.26 0.69
N ALA A 175 -2.83 4.07 -0.01
CA ALA A 175 -1.50 3.67 -0.47
C ALA A 175 -0.57 3.35 0.72
N MET A 176 -0.54 4.20 1.76
CA MET A 176 0.40 4.08 2.88
C MET A 176 -0.04 3.15 4.02
N PHE A 177 -1.35 3.04 4.29
CA PHE A 177 -1.86 2.50 5.54
C PHE A 177 -1.76 0.96 5.65
N PHE A 178 -1.89 0.23 4.54
CA PHE A 178 -2.09 -1.23 4.64
C PHE A 178 -1.28 -2.07 3.65
N PRO A 179 -0.34 -2.96 4.01
CA PRO A 179 0.15 -3.95 3.03
C PRO A 179 -1.00 -4.90 2.65
N CYS A 180 -1.28 -5.12 1.37
CA CYS A 180 -2.27 -6.12 0.94
C CYS A 180 -1.93 -7.52 1.49
N VAL A 181 -2.90 -8.43 1.57
CA VAL A 181 -2.71 -9.78 2.16
C VAL A 181 -1.49 -10.49 1.59
N ALA A 182 -1.24 -10.35 0.28
CA ALA A 182 -0.06 -10.92 -0.37
C ALA A 182 1.24 -10.32 0.18
N THR A 183 1.35 -8.99 0.24
CA THR A 183 2.52 -8.32 0.83
C THR A 183 2.66 -8.61 2.32
N PHE A 184 1.57 -8.69 3.07
CA PHE A 184 1.60 -9.03 4.49
C PHE A 184 2.09 -10.47 4.71
N ALA A 185 1.60 -11.43 3.93
CA ALA A 185 2.05 -12.82 3.99
C ALA A 185 3.55 -12.96 3.68
N VAL A 186 4.05 -12.22 2.68
CA VAL A 186 5.48 -12.16 2.38
C VAL A 186 6.25 -11.49 3.52
N LEU A 187 5.76 -10.37 4.05
CA LEU A 187 6.40 -9.63 5.14
C LEU A 187 6.53 -10.47 6.42
N VAL A 188 5.48 -11.21 6.78
CA VAL A 188 5.49 -12.15 7.91
C VAL A 188 6.51 -13.25 7.71
N ARG A 189 6.63 -13.81 6.50
CA ARG A 189 7.63 -14.85 6.19
C ARG A 189 9.06 -14.32 6.17
N GLU A 190 9.26 -13.07 5.76
CA GLU A 190 10.58 -12.46 5.57
C GLU A 190 11.16 -11.85 6.86
N LEU A 191 10.35 -11.14 7.65
CA LEU A 191 10.75 -10.42 8.86
C LEU A 191 10.41 -11.18 10.15
N GLY A 192 9.44 -12.10 10.11
CA GLY A 192 8.85 -12.71 11.30
C GLY A 192 7.74 -11.86 11.91
N ALA A 193 6.85 -12.50 12.68
CA ALA A 193 5.62 -11.87 13.18
C ALA A 193 5.85 -10.64 14.08
N ARG A 194 6.91 -10.66 14.90
CA ARG A 194 7.23 -9.54 15.82
C ARG A 194 7.67 -8.29 15.09
N ASP A 195 8.55 -8.43 14.11
CA ASP A 195 9.05 -7.27 13.35
C ASP A 195 7.99 -6.80 12.33
N THR A 196 7.18 -7.70 11.78
CA THR A 196 6.01 -7.32 10.96
C THR A 196 4.99 -6.49 11.75
N ALA A 197 4.75 -6.82 13.02
CA ALA A 197 3.84 -6.02 13.85
C ALA A 197 4.40 -4.61 14.12
N LYS A 198 5.71 -4.49 14.37
CA LYS A 198 6.38 -3.19 14.54
C LYS A 198 6.33 -2.36 13.27
N SER A 199 6.59 -2.96 12.11
CA SER A 199 6.48 -2.24 10.84
C SER A 199 5.04 -1.81 10.58
N ALA A 200 4.06 -2.69 10.80
CA ALA A 200 2.64 -2.34 10.67
C ALA A 200 2.23 -1.16 11.56
N ALA A 201 2.71 -1.11 12.81
CA ALA A 201 2.46 0.02 13.70
C ALA A 201 3.06 1.32 13.16
N ILE A 202 4.30 1.29 12.66
CA ILE A 202 4.95 2.46 12.04
C ILE A 202 4.17 2.92 10.79
N MET A 203 3.69 1.98 9.97
CA MET A 203 2.90 2.29 8.78
C MET A 203 1.58 2.98 9.12
N VAL A 204 0.85 2.46 10.11
CA VAL A 204 -0.41 3.03 10.60
C VAL A 204 -0.19 4.45 11.12
N ILE A 205 0.83 4.68 11.94
CA ILE A 205 1.15 6.00 12.49
C ILE A 205 1.56 6.97 11.37
N ALA A 206 2.42 6.55 10.45
CA ALA A 206 2.87 7.37 9.33
C ALA A 206 1.70 7.74 8.40
N ALA A 207 0.84 6.78 8.05
CA ALA A 207 -0.30 7.02 7.19
C ALA A 207 -1.35 7.93 7.85
N LEU A 208 -1.60 7.78 9.17
CA LEU A 208 -2.51 8.67 9.89
C LEU A 208 -1.95 10.09 10.02
N THR A 209 -0.66 10.23 10.32
CA THR A 209 -0.01 11.55 10.44
C THR A 209 0.07 12.28 9.11
N VAL A 210 0.39 11.59 8.02
CA VAL A 210 0.40 12.18 6.67
C VAL A 210 -1.01 12.48 6.19
N GLY A 211 -1.97 11.59 6.46
CA GLY A 211 -3.38 11.78 6.13
C GLY A 211 -3.98 13.00 6.83
N THR A 212 -3.70 13.20 8.12
CA THR A 212 -4.15 14.39 8.86
C THR A 212 -3.43 15.66 8.38
N LEU A 213 -2.12 15.60 8.08
CA LEU A 213 -1.38 16.74 7.55
C LEU A 213 -1.93 17.19 6.18
N LEU A 214 -2.24 16.23 5.31
CA LEU A 214 -2.81 16.50 4.00
C LEU A 214 -4.23 17.03 4.09
N ASN A 215 -5.05 16.46 4.97
CA ASN A 215 -6.38 16.98 5.22
C ASN A 215 -6.29 18.45 5.69
N LEU A 216 -5.47 18.77 6.69
CA LEU A 216 -5.28 20.16 7.14
C LEU A 216 -4.70 21.10 6.06
N GLY A 217 -3.75 20.61 5.26
CA GLY A 217 -3.09 21.38 4.20
C GLY A 217 -3.96 21.64 2.97
N LEU A 218 -4.84 20.72 2.59
CA LEU A 218 -5.80 20.93 1.49
C LEU A 218 -7.06 21.68 1.97
N LEU A 219 -7.62 21.35 3.14
CA LEU A 219 -8.82 22.04 3.65
C LEU A 219 -8.57 23.53 3.96
N SER A 220 -7.34 23.92 4.31
CA SER A 220 -6.95 25.33 4.54
C SER A 220 -6.87 26.17 3.26
N ARG A 221 -7.03 25.58 2.07
CA ARG A 221 -7.16 26.29 0.79
C ARG A 221 -8.61 26.58 0.39
N LEU A 222 -9.59 26.08 1.16
CA LEU A 222 -11.02 26.22 0.91
C LEU A 222 -11.73 27.23 1.85
N TRP A 223 -10.98 27.90 2.73
CA TRP A 223 -11.39 29.07 3.52
C TRP A 223 -10.50 30.26 3.17
#